data_AF-A0A9P7U318-F1
#
_entry.id   AF-A0A9P7U318-F1
#
_cell.length_a   1.000
_cell.length_b   1.000
_cell.length_c   1.000
_cell.angle_alpha   90.00
_cell.angle_beta   90.00
_cell.angle_gamma   90.00
#
_symmetry.space_group_name_H-M   'P 1'
#
loop_
_entity.id
_entity.type
_entity.pdbx_description
1 polymer ?
#
loop_
_entity_poly.entity_id
_entity_poly.type
_entity_poly.pdbx_seq_one_letter_code
_entity_poly.pdbx_strand_id
1 'polypeptide(L)'
;MNRLFGSKASAPKPTLNGAIASIDTRIASIDTKLKALNGELSAYQDKLSKMRDGPGKQALKQKALKVLQRRKAYEAEKDKLEGQVWNMEQASSMQDNLKNVMTQVDAMQTTNKALRKQYGKIDLDKIEKLQDEMADLMDVGNEIQDSLARSYDIPEEVDESELDAELEALGMEQEWEREMDMGSGAVPGFLQDEIAPEFVDEPPQMEAKVGEAAG
;
A
#
# COMPACT_ATOMS: atom_id res chain seq x y z
N MET A 1 22.00 -27.08 47.11
CA MET A 1 22.33 -26.32 45.88
C MET A 1 21.16 -25.39 45.57
N ASN A 2 21.41 -24.08 45.64
CA ASN A 2 20.42 -23.04 45.39
C ASN A 2 20.09 -22.92 43.90
N ARG A 3 18.80 -22.97 43.55
CA ARG A 3 18.31 -22.52 42.23
C ARG A 3 18.04 -21.02 42.32
N LEU A 4 19.07 -20.23 42.05
CA LEU A 4 19.12 -18.76 42.22
C LEU A 4 18.98 -17.98 40.90
N PHE A 5 18.56 -18.62 39.80
CA PHE A 5 18.28 -17.91 38.55
C PHE A 5 16.93 -18.37 37.99
N GLY A 6 16.03 -17.41 37.87
CA GLY A 6 14.64 -17.59 37.50
C GLY A 6 14.48 -18.39 36.21
N SER A 7 13.49 -19.28 36.21
CA SER A 7 12.91 -19.83 35.00
C SER A 7 12.54 -18.66 34.09
N LYS A 8 13.29 -18.45 33.01
CA LYS A 8 12.78 -17.64 31.90
C LYS A 8 11.44 -18.26 31.53
N ALA A 9 10.35 -17.49 31.70
CA ALA A 9 9.08 -17.85 31.10
C ALA A 9 9.37 -18.18 29.64
N SER A 10 9.05 -19.40 29.22
CA SER A 10 9.17 -19.80 27.82
C SER A 10 8.43 -18.74 27.03
N ALA A 11 9.14 -18.00 26.17
CA ALA A 11 8.49 -17.03 25.30
C ALA A 11 7.33 -17.76 24.59
N PRO A 12 6.15 -17.12 24.47
CA PRO A 12 5.03 -17.74 23.78
C PRO A 12 5.50 -18.20 22.41
N LYS A 13 5.14 -19.45 22.05
CA LYS A 13 5.51 -20.00 20.75
C LYS A 13 5.03 -19.04 19.65
N PRO A 14 5.85 -18.74 18.64
CA PRO A 14 5.44 -17.85 17.57
C PRO A 14 4.14 -18.34 16.94
N THR A 15 3.19 -17.43 16.78
CA THR A 15 1.90 -17.68 16.13
C THR A 15 1.88 -16.99 14.77
N LEU A 16 1.06 -17.48 13.84
CA LEU A 16 0.85 -16.81 12.54
C LEU A 16 0.46 -15.33 12.74
N ASN A 17 -0.48 -15.06 13.64
CA ASN A 17 -0.90 -13.68 13.96
C ASN A 17 0.23 -12.81 14.53
N GLY A 18 1.13 -13.39 15.34
CA GLY A 18 2.30 -12.68 15.85
C GLY A 18 3.33 -12.38 14.77
N ALA A 19 3.51 -13.30 13.81
CA ALA A 19 4.38 -13.10 12.66
C ALA A 19 3.83 -12.04 11.71
N ILE A 20 2.53 -12.08 11.38
CA ILE A 20 1.83 -11.06 10.59
C ILE A 20 2.03 -9.67 11.21
N ALA A 21 1.71 -9.51 12.49
CA ALA A 21 1.87 -8.23 13.18
C ALA A 21 3.33 -7.70 13.19
N SER A 22 4.31 -8.61 13.26
CA SER A 22 5.72 -8.24 13.17
C SER A 22 6.10 -7.76 11.75
N ILE A 23 5.53 -8.36 10.71
CA ILE A 23 5.77 -7.92 9.32
C ILE A 23 5.06 -6.59 9.06
N ASP A 24 3.83 -6.41 9.56
CA ASP A 24 3.10 -5.12 9.45
C ASP A 24 3.89 -3.96 10.06
N THR A 25 4.55 -4.21 11.19
CA THR A 25 5.44 -3.21 11.82
C THR A 25 6.62 -2.85 10.92
N ARG A 26 7.18 -3.82 10.18
CA ARG A 26 8.25 -3.58 9.21
C ARG A 26 7.73 -2.82 7.99
N ILE A 27 6.56 -3.18 7.46
CA ILE A 27 5.90 -2.46 6.37
C ILE A 27 5.68 -0.99 6.75
N ALA A 28 5.14 -0.72 7.94
CA ALA A 28 4.94 0.65 8.43
C ALA A 28 6.26 1.45 8.55
N SER A 29 7.35 0.78 8.93
CA SER A 29 8.69 1.39 8.94
C SER A 29 9.17 1.73 7.53
N ILE A 30 8.95 0.84 6.55
CA ILE A 30 9.27 1.07 5.15
C ILE A 30 8.43 2.22 4.59
N ASP A 31 7.13 2.28 4.87
CA ASP A 31 6.27 3.39 4.46
C ASP A 31 6.77 4.75 4.95
N THR A 32 7.28 4.79 6.19
CA THR A 32 7.86 6.02 6.74
C THR A 32 9.13 6.43 5.97
N LYS A 33 9.98 5.47 5.60
CA LYS A 33 11.17 5.72 4.77
C LYS A 33 10.80 6.16 3.36
N LEU A 34 9.80 5.52 2.75
CA LEU A 34 9.28 5.87 1.42
C LEU A 34 8.76 7.31 1.40
N LYS A 35 7.99 7.73 2.42
CA LYS A 35 7.54 9.12 2.56
C LYS A 35 8.71 10.11 2.63
N ALA A 36 9.77 9.79 3.39
CA ALA A 36 10.95 10.63 3.48
C ALA A 36 11.69 10.74 2.13
N LEU A 37 11.87 9.62 1.42
CA LEU A 37 12.50 9.58 0.09
C LEU A 37 11.68 10.34 -0.96
N ASN A 38 10.35 10.22 -0.94
CA ASN A 38 9.47 11.00 -1.81
C ASN A 38 9.59 12.51 -1.56
N GLY A 39 9.68 12.93 -0.28
CA GLY A 39 9.95 14.33 0.07
C GLY A 39 11.31 14.81 -0.46
N GLU A 40 12.35 13.99 -0.36
CA GLU A 40 13.68 14.31 -0.89
C GLU A 40 13.66 14.41 -2.43
N LEU A 41 12.99 13.49 -3.12
CA LEU A 41 12.82 13.51 -4.58
C LEU A 41 12.08 14.76 -5.05
N SER A 42 10.97 15.12 -4.40
CA SER A 42 10.23 16.35 -4.73
C SER A 42 11.11 17.59 -4.56
N ALA A 43 11.93 17.65 -3.51
CA ALA A 43 12.88 18.75 -3.32
C ALA A 43 13.98 18.80 -4.39
N TYR A 44 14.43 17.66 -4.92
CA TYR A 44 15.33 17.62 -6.06
C TYR A 44 14.66 18.07 -7.34
N GLN A 45 13.43 17.63 -7.61
CA GLN A 45 12.63 18.02 -8.77
C GLN A 45 12.41 19.54 -8.81
N ASP A 46 11.98 20.15 -7.70
CA ASP A 46 11.77 21.60 -7.58
C ASP A 46 13.06 22.42 -7.82
N LYS A 47 14.22 21.86 -7.48
CA LYS A 47 15.53 22.50 -7.75
C LYS A 47 15.93 22.31 -9.21
N LEU A 48 15.76 21.11 -9.76
CA LEU A 48 16.10 20.78 -11.15
C LEU A 48 15.27 21.59 -12.15
N SER A 49 13.97 21.81 -11.88
CA SER A 49 13.09 22.60 -12.75
C SER A 49 13.50 24.08 -12.86
N LYS A 50 14.12 24.63 -11.81
CA LYS A 50 14.60 26.02 -11.76
C LYS A 50 16.02 26.20 -12.30
N MET A 51 16.72 25.10 -12.61
CA MET A 51 18.10 25.13 -13.07
C MET A 51 18.19 25.09 -14.60
N ARG A 52 19.04 25.96 -15.15
CA ARG A 52 19.45 25.88 -16.55
C ARG A 52 20.31 24.63 -16.77
N ASP A 53 20.23 24.06 -17.96
CA ASP A 53 21.05 22.92 -18.34
C ASP A 53 22.54 23.24 -18.22
N GLY A 54 23.26 22.30 -17.63
CA GLY A 54 24.68 22.43 -17.36
C GLY A 54 25.20 21.46 -16.31
N PRO A 55 26.51 21.47 -16.01
CA PRO A 55 27.16 20.51 -15.12
C PRO A 55 26.55 20.46 -13.71
N GLY A 56 26.08 21.60 -13.19
CA GLY A 56 25.41 21.66 -11.89
C GLY A 56 24.06 20.93 -11.86
N LYS A 57 23.25 21.05 -12.94
CA LYS A 57 21.96 20.35 -13.08
C LYS A 57 22.19 18.85 -13.21
N GLN A 58 23.19 18.45 -14.01
CA GLN A 58 23.55 17.03 -14.17
C GLN A 58 24.01 16.40 -12.85
N ALA A 59 24.84 17.09 -12.06
CA ALA A 59 25.25 16.60 -10.75
C ALA A 59 24.08 16.43 -9.78
N LEU A 60 23.07 17.30 -9.86
CA LEU A 60 21.87 17.20 -9.05
C LEU A 60 20.94 16.07 -9.52
N LYS A 61 20.80 15.87 -10.84
CA LYS A 61 20.07 14.74 -11.45
C LYS A 61 20.66 13.40 -10.97
N GLN A 62 21.99 13.27 -10.98
CA GLN A 62 22.67 12.07 -10.49
C GLN A 62 22.43 11.80 -9.00
N LYS A 63 22.26 12.85 -8.17
CA LYS A 63 21.86 12.68 -6.77
C LYS A 63 20.41 12.22 -6.65
N ALA A 64 19.50 12.82 -7.42
CA ALA A 64 18.09 12.44 -7.45
C ALA A 64 17.92 10.97 -7.88
N LEU A 65 18.63 10.52 -8.92
CA LEU A 65 18.62 9.13 -9.37
C LEU A 65 19.01 8.13 -8.27
N LYS A 66 20.04 8.45 -7.48
CA LYS A 66 20.43 7.59 -6.34
C LYS A 66 19.37 7.51 -5.25
N VAL A 67 18.55 8.55 -5.09
CA VAL A 67 17.42 8.55 -4.14
C VAL A 67 16.27 7.74 -4.72
N LEU A 68 15.99 7.88 -6.02
CA LEU A 68 14.98 7.10 -6.73
C LEU A 68 15.28 5.59 -6.68
N GLN A 69 16.54 5.20 -6.94
CA GLN A 69 16.99 3.81 -6.80
C GLN A 69 16.73 3.25 -5.40
N ARG A 70 17.02 4.03 -4.35
CA ARG A 70 16.71 3.61 -2.96
C ARG A 70 15.22 3.50 -2.73
N ARG A 71 14.41 4.40 -3.30
CA ARG A 71 12.95 4.34 -3.19
C ARG A 71 12.43 3.05 -3.81
N LYS A 72 12.80 2.75 -5.07
CA LYS A 72 12.43 1.50 -5.75
C LYS A 72 12.83 0.26 -4.95
N ALA A 73 14.03 0.24 -4.38
CA ALA A 73 14.47 -0.89 -3.56
C ALA A 73 13.58 -1.11 -2.33
N TYR A 74 13.13 -0.04 -1.67
CA TYR A 74 12.19 -0.12 -0.55
C TYR A 74 10.76 -0.48 -0.99
N GLU A 75 10.31 -0.03 -2.17
CA GLU A 75 9.02 -0.45 -2.77
C GLU A 75 9.04 -1.96 -3.03
N ALA A 76 10.10 -2.48 -3.66
CA ALA A 76 10.25 -3.92 -3.88
C ALA A 76 10.35 -4.73 -2.56
N GLU A 77 11.02 -4.21 -1.53
CA GLU A 77 11.05 -4.85 -0.21
C GLU A 77 9.63 -4.89 0.40
N LYS A 78 8.88 -3.81 0.29
CA LYS A 78 7.50 -3.72 0.78
C LYS A 78 6.60 -4.73 0.10
N ASP A 79 6.58 -4.77 -1.24
CA ASP A 79 5.74 -5.69 -2.01
C ASP A 79 6.01 -7.16 -1.63
N LYS A 80 7.28 -7.51 -1.42
CA LYS A 80 7.67 -8.83 -0.94
C LYS A 80 7.10 -9.14 0.45
N LEU A 81 7.15 -8.17 1.38
CA LEU A 81 6.61 -8.35 2.73
C LEU A 81 5.07 -8.44 2.72
N GLU A 82 4.40 -7.65 1.89
CA GLU A 82 2.94 -7.72 1.71
C GLU A 82 2.52 -9.08 1.15
N GLY A 83 3.28 -9.63 0.19
CA GLY A 83 3.07 -11.00 -0.29
C GLY A 83 3.27 -12.05 0.81
N GLN A 84 4.23 -11.85 1.73
CA GLN A 84 4.41 -12.73 2.88
C GLN A 84 3.24 -12.66 3.86
N VAL A 85 2.72 -11.47 4.14
CA VAL A 85 1.52 -11.28 4.97
C VAL A 85 0.35 -11.99 4.35
N TRP A 86 0.08 -11.76 3.06
CA TRP A 86 -1.04 -12.40 2.37
C TRP A 86 -0.97 -13.93 2.44
N ASN A 87 0.20 -14.52 2.20
CA ASN A 87 0.39 -15.97 2.31
C ASN A 87 0.11 -16.50 3.74
N MET A 88 0.55 -15.77 4.77
CA MET A 88 0.27 -16.13 6.16
C MET A 88 -1.20 -15.95 6.53
N GLU A 89 -1.88 -14.93 5.99
CA GLU A 89 -3.32 -14.73 6.18
C GLU A 89 -4.12 -15.86 5.55
N GLN A 90 -3.74 -16.31 4.35
CA GLN A 90 -4.33 -17.50 3.71
C GLN A 90 -4.13 -18.75 4.58
N ALA A 91 -2.92 -18.97 5.09
CA ALA A 91 -2.63 -20.08 6.00
C ALA A 91 -3.43 -19.98 7.31
N SER A 92 -3.61 -18.78 7.86
CA SER A 92 -4.43 -18.55 9.05
C SER A 92 -5.91 -18.87 8.78
N SER A 93 -6.44 -18.45 7.64
CA SER A 93 -7.82 -18.78 7.24
C SER A 93 -8.02 -20.28 7.06
N MET A 94 -7.05 -20.97 6.44
CA MET A 94 -7.06 -22.42 6.33
C MET A 94 -7.03 -23.10 7.72
N GLN A 95 -6.18 -22.62 8.63
CA GLN A 95 -6.12 -23.12 10.00
C GLN A 95 -7.47 -22.97 10.72
N ASP A 96 -8.14 -21.83 10.58
CA ASP A 96 -9.46 -21.60 11.16
C ASP A 96 -10.53 -22.53 10.55
N ASN A 97 -10.50 -22.75 9.24
CA ASN A 97 -11.37 -23.71 8.58
C ASN A 97 -11.12 -25.14 9.09
N LEU A 98 -9.87 -25.56 9.21
CA LEU A 98 -9.51 -26.87 9.76
C LEU A 98 -9.97 -27.03 11.21
N LYS A 99 -9.89 -25.97 12.03
CA LYS A 99 -10.39 -25.97 13.41
C LYS A 99 -11.92 -26.14 13.46
N ASN A 100 -12.65 -25.52 12.54
CA ASN A 100 -14.10 -25.69 12.41
C ASN A 100 -14.44 -27.12 11.99
N VAL A 101 -13.72 -27.68 11.02
CA VAL A 101 -13.86 -29.09 10.60
C VAL A 101 -13.60 -30.04 11.77
N MET A 102 -12.52 -29.84 12.52
CA MET A 102 -12.21 -30.63 13.72
C MET A 102 -13.33 -30.55 14.76
N THR A 103 -13.87 -29.35 15.00
CA THR A 103 -14.99 -29.18 15.93
C THR A 103 -16.24 -29.93 15.45
N GLN A 104 -16.52 -29.90 14.14
CA GLN A 104 -17.63 -30.66 13.54
C GLN A 104 -17.39 -32.17 13.67
N VAL A 105 -16.16 -32.64 13.44
CA VAL A 105 -15.77 -34.05 13.59
C VAL A 105 -15.91 -34.50 15.04
N ASP A 106 -15.46 -33.71 16.00
CA ASP A 106 -15.63 -34.00 17.44
C ASP A 106 -17.11 -34.08 17.84
N ALA A 107 -17.93 -33.17 17.30
CA ALA A 107 -19.38 -33.22 17.50
C ALA A 107 -19.99 -34.49 16.88
N MET A 108 -19.57 -34.85 15.65
CA MET A 108 -20.02 -36.09 14.98
C MET A 108 -19.56 -37.34 15.73
N GLN A 109 -18.33 -37.39 16.27
CA GLN A 109 -17.86 -38.49 17.09
C GLN A 109 -18.67 -38.62 18.37
N THR A 110 -18.97 -37.50 19.03
CA THR A 110 -19.79 -37.46 20.24
C THR A 110 -21.21 -37.96 19.95
N THR A 111 -21.82 -37.46 18.87
CA THR A 111 -23.14 -37.91 18.41
C THR A 111 -23.12 -39.38 18.00
N ASN A 112 -22.05 -39.88 17.35
CA ASN A 112 -21.94 -41.29 17.00
C ASN A 112 -21.79 -42.18 18.25
N LYS A 113 -20.99 -41.77 19.25
CA LYS A 113 -20.91 -42.46 20.55
C LYS A 113 -22.27 -42.52 21.26
N ALA A 114 -23.04 -41.43 21.22
CA ALA A 114 -24.39 -41.38 21.77
C ALA A 114 -25.37 -42.28 20.98
N LEU A 115 -25.32 -42.23 19.65
CA LEU A 115 -26.11 -43.09 18.75
C LEU A 115 -25.77 -44.56 18.96
N ARG A 116 -24.49 -44.94 19.12
CA ARG A 116 -24.06 -46.31 19.44
C ARG A 116 -24.65 -46.83 20.76
N LYS A 117 -24.79 -45.95 21.74
CA LYS A 117 -25.38 -46.28 23.03
C LYS A 117 -26.90 -46.48 22.93
N GLN A 118 -27.56 -45.78 22.01
CA GLN A 118 -29.02 -45.90 21.78
C GLN A 118 -29.40 -46.98 20.73
N TYR A 119 -28.57 -47.16 19.71
CA TYR A 119 -28.79 -48.00 18.54
C TYR A 119 -27.52 -48.81 18.32
N GLY A 120 -27.47 -50.02 18.89
CA GLY A 120 -26.32 -50.90 18.73
C GLY A 120 -26.03 -51.19 17.24
N LYS A 121 -24.75 -51.12 16.87
CA LYS A 121 -24.17 -51.43 15.54
C LYS A 121 -24.37 -50.37 14.43
N ILE A 122 -23.68 -49.23 14.54
CA ILE A 122 -23.38 -48.37 13.37
C ILE A 122 -21.91 -48.58 12.97
N ASP A 123 -21.69 -48.88 11.69
CA ASP A 123 -20.41 -49.30 11.09
C ASP A 123 -19.27 -48.30 11.34
N LEU A 124 -18.20 -48.81 11.94
CA LEU A 124 -17.02 -48.08 12.44
C LEU A 124 -16.02 -47.78 11.30
N ASP A 125 -15.96 -48.66 10.31
CA ASP A 125 -14.97 -48.66 9.23
C ASP A 125 -15.05 -47.42 8.32
N LYS A 126 -16.23 -46.80 8.22
CA LYS A 126 -16.40 -45.56 7.44
C LYS A 126 -15.85 -44.32 8.15
N ILE A 127 -15.65 -44.39 9.46
CA ILE A 127 -15.15 -43.26 10.26
C ILE A 127 -13.63 -43.28 10.35
N GLU A 128 -13.01 -44.46 10.46
CA GLU A 128 -11.55 -44.59 10.36
C GLU A 128 -11.05 -44.11 8.99
N LYS A 129 -11.72 -44.47 7.90
CA LYS A 129 -11.39 -43.94 6.56
C LYS A 129 -11.41 -42.41 6.46
N LEU A 130 -12.37 -41.78 7.13
CA LEU A 130 -12.49 -40.32 7.17
C LEU A 130 -11.40 -39.66 8.01
N GLN A 131 -10.90 -40.37 9.02
CA GLN A 131 -9.77 -39.94 9.83
C GLN A 131 -8.46 -40.01 9.04
N ASP A 132 -8.26 -41.08 8.26
CA ASP A 132 -7.11 -41.27 7.39
C ASP A 132 -7.07 -40.20 6.28
N GLU A 133 -8.21 -39.90 5.62
CA GLU A 133 -8.29 -38.82 4.62
C GLU A 133 -7.98 -37.42 5.20
N MET A 134 -8.28 -37.18 6.47
CA MET A 134 -7.95 -35.93 7.15
C MET A 134 -6.46 -35.81 7.50
N ALA A 135 -5.80 -36.93 7.81
CA ALA A 135 -4.36 -36.96 8.02
C ALA A 135 -3.62 -36.63 6.72
N ASP A 136 -4.07 -37.20 5.60
CA ASP A 136 -3.52 -36.93 4.27
C ASP A 136 -3.69 -35.44 3.88
N LEU A 137 -4.84 -34.82 4.19
CA LEU A 137 -5.07 -33.39 3.93
C LEU A 137 -4.14 -32.47 4.76
N MET A 138 -3.76 -32.90 5.97
CA MET A 138 -2.79 -32.16 6.79
C MET A 138 -1.37 -32.23 6.18
N ASP A 139 -0.98 -33.38 5.64
CA ASP A 139 0.32 -33.56 5.00
C ASP A 139 0.42 -32.78 3.68
N VAL A 140 -0.66 -32.70 2.89
CA VAL A 140 -0.73 -31.84 1.69
C VAL A 140 -0.55 -30.36 2.06
N GLY A 141 -1.07 -29.91 3.21
CA GLY A 141 -0.85 -28.55 3.71
C GLY A 141 0.61 -28.21 3.98
N ASN A 142 1.39 -29.18 4.49
CA ASN A 142 2.83 -29.02 4.71
C ASN A 142 3.61 -28.98 3.39
N GLU A 143 3.18 -29.74 2.38
CA GLU A 143 3.82 -29.76 1.06
C GLU A 143 3.61 -28.44 0.28
N ILE A 144 2.45 -27.80 0.45
CA ILE A 144 2.18 -26.45 -0.09
C ILE A 144 3.15 -25.43 0.54
N GLN A 145 3.41 -25.54 1.84
CA GLN A 145 4.32 -24.66 2.58
C GLN A 145 5.77 -24.75 2.07
N ASP A 146 6.23 -25.94 1.70
CA ASP A 146 7.55 -26.18 1.11
C ASP A 146 7.64 -25.72 -0.36
N SER A 147 6.53 -25.75 -1.11
CA SER A 147 6.48 -25.27 -2.50
C SER A 147 6.57 -23.74 -2.57
N LEU A 148 5.93 -23.04 -1.62
CA LEU A 148 5.88 -21.58 -1.58
C LEU A 148 7.24 -20.97 -1.24
N ALA A 149 8.05 -21.69 -0.44
CA ALA A 149 9.41 -21.30 -0.07
C ALA A 149 10.41 -21.29 -1.25
N ARG A 150 10.10 -21.96 -2.37
CA ARG A 150 11.00 -22.11 -3.52
C ARG A 150 10.81 -21.06 -4.63
N SER A 151 9.84 -20.15 -4.49
CA SER A 151 9.44 -19.24 -5.58
C SER A 151 10.18 -17.89 -5.65
N TYR A 152 11.10 -17.60 -4.74
CA TYR A 152 11.81 -16.31 -4.70
C TYR A 152 13.24 -16.41 -5.24
N ASP A 153 13.37 -16.57 -6.55
CA ASP A 153 14.60 -16.22 -7.27
C ASP A 153 14.36 -14.86 -7.95
N ILE A 154 15.06 -13.83 -7.47
CA ILE A 154 14.91 -12.43 -7.92
C ILE A 154 15.94 -12.22 -9.03
N PRO A 155 15.55 -11.88 -10.27
CA PRO A 155 16.51 -11.50 -11.30
C PRO A 155 17.25 -10.21 -10.92
N GLU A 156 18.58 -10.25 -11.03
CA GLU A 156 19.47 -9.09 -10.86
C GLU A 156 19.39 -8.13 -12.06
N GLU A 157 19.68 -6.86 -11.76
CA GLU A 157 19.95 -5.73 -12.67
C GLU A 157 18.75 -4.83 -13.05
N VAL A 158 18.63 -3.74 -12.29
CA VAL A 158 17.76 -2.59 -12.57
C VAL A 158 18.44 -1.71 -13.63
N ASP A 159 17.75 -1.40 -14.74
CA ASP A 159 18.27 -0.60 -15.86
C ASP A 159 18.22 0.92 -15.55
N GLU A 160 19.33 1.63 -15.75
CA GLU A 160 19.43 3.09 -15.54
C GLU A 160 18.54 3.90 -16.50
N SER A 161 18.22 3.35 -17.68
CA SER A 161 17.36 4.02 -18.67
C SER A 161 15.88 4.02 -18.27
N GLU A 162 15.42 2.98 -17.58
CA GLU A 162 14.07 2.88 -17.01
C GLU A 162 13.90 3.88 -15.85
N LEU A 163 14.94 4.01 -15.01
CA LEU A 163 14.98 4.98 -13.91
C LEU A 163 14.91 6.44 -14.38
N ASP A 164 15.55 6.76 -15.51
CA ASP A 164 15.53 8.10 -16.10
C ASP A 164 14.12 8.46 -16.62
N ALA A 165 13.43 7.51 -17.25
CA ALA A 165 12.05 7.68 -17.72
C ALA A 165 11.05 7.88 -16.57
N GLU A 166 11.23 7.16 -15.45
CA GLU A 166 10.39 7.34 -14.27
C GLU A 166 10.59 8.67 -13.55
N LEU A 167 11.83 9.17 -13.50
CA LEU A 167 12.10 10.49 -12.93
C LEU A 167 11.42 11.59 -13.75
N GLU A 168 11.34 11.42 -15.07
CA GLU A 168 10.62 12.32 -15.96
C GLU A 168 9.09 12.18 -15.81
N ALA A 169 8.58 10.95 -15.67
CA ALA A 169 7.16 10.68 -15.44
C ALA A 169 6.63 11.28 -14.12
N LEU A 170 7.37 11.14 -13.01
CA LEU A 170 7.07 11.84 -11.75
C LEU A 170 7.08 13.37 -11.91
N GLY A 171 7.94 13.87 -12.80
CA GLY A 171 7.94 15.26 -13.25
C GLY A 171 6.59 15.71 -13.79
N MET A 172 6.06 14.94 -14.74
CA MET A 172 4.82 15.22 -15.46
C MET A 172 3.55 15.00 -14.61
N GLU A 173 3.51 13.97 -13.77
CA GLU A 173 2.34 13.68 -12.91
C GLU A 173 2.08 14.82 -11.92
N GLN A 174 3.13 15.40 -11.36
CA GLN A 174 3.00 16.52 -10.42
C GLN A 174 2.75 17.87 -11.12
N GLU A 175 3.21 18.05 -12.37
CA GLU A 175 2.79 19.19 -13.20
C GLU A 175 1.29 19.12 -13.49
N TRP A 176 0.78 17.94 -13.84
CA TRP A 176 -0.64 17.71 -14.02
C TRP A 176 -1.44 17.97 -12.74
N GLU A 177 -0.95 17.50 -11.59
CA GLU A 177 -1.60 17.74 -10.29
C GLU A 177 -1.60 19.24 -9.91
N ARG A 178 -0.49 19.95 -10.15
CA ARG A 178 -0.41 21.42 -9.98
C ARG A 178 -1.34 22.15 -10.96
N GLU A 179 -1.45 21.68 -12.20
CA GLU A 179 -2.30 22.30 -13.22
C GLU A 179 -3.79 22.07 -12.94
N MET A 180 -4.15 20.92 -12.36
CA MET A 180 -5.50 20.66 -11.84
C MET A 180 -5.82 21.49 -10.58
N ASP A 181 -4.87 21.68 -9.66
CA ASP A 181 -5.05 22.52 -8.46
C ASP A 181 -5.19 24.01 -8.82
N MET A 182 -4.41 24.47 -9.81
CA MET A 182 -4.49 25.82 -10.39
C MET A 182 -5.71 26.02 -11.32
N GLY A 183 -6.33 24.93 -11.78
CA GLY A 183 -7.53 24.93 -12.64
C GLY A 183 -8.84 25.13 -11.90
N SER A 184 -8.85 25.10 -10.57
CA SER A 184 -10.06 25.36 -9.75
C SER A 184 -10.50 26.84 -9.74
N GLY A 185 -9.71 27.74 -10.33
CA GLY A 185 -10.03 29.17 -10.48
C GLY A 185 -10.41 29.62 -11.89
N ALA A 186 -10.31 28.76 -12.92
CA ALA A 186 -10.65 29.12 -14.29
C ALA A 186 -12.10 28.78 -14.58
N VAL A 187 -12.98 29.77 -14.39
CA VAL A 187 -14.38 29.69 -14.81
C VAL A 187 -14.42 29.34 -16.31
N PRO A 188 -15.11 28.26 -16.73
CA PRO A 188 -15.08 27.83 -18.12
C PRO A 188 -15.63 28.89 -19.07
N GLY A 189 -15.08 28.96 -20.29
CA GLY A 189 -15.37 30.01 -21.29
C GLY A 189 -16.82 30.14 -21.76
N PHE A 190 -17.77 29.33 -21.25
CA PHE A 190 -19.21 29.53 -21.45
C PHE A 190 -19.82 30.59 -20.50
N LEU A 191 -19.07 31.07 -19.50
CA LEU A 191 -19.48 32.14 -18.58
C LEU A 191 -18.89 33.52 -18.95
N GLN A 192 -18.11 33.58 -20.04
CA GLN A 192 -17.70 34.84 -20.67
C GLN A 192 -18.48 35.03 -21.96
N ASP A 193 -19.74 35.45 -21.83
CA ASP A 193 -20.34 36.40 -22.77
C ASP A 193 -21.75 36.75 -22.30
N GLU A 194 -21.93 38.01 -21.92
CA GLU A 194 -23.07 38.79 -22.43
C GLU A 194 -22.71 40.27 -22.33
N ILE A 195 -22.57 40.88 -23.50
CA ILE A 195 -22.43 42.33 -23.69
C ILE A 195 -23.66 42.97 -23.04
N ALA A 196 -23.49 43.57 -21.87
CA ALA A 196 -24.55 44.34 -21.23
C ALA A 196 -24.94 45.51 -22.17
N PRO A 197 -26.24 45.73 -22.43
CA PRO A 197 -26.67 46.83 -23.29
C PRO A 197 -26.29 48.16 -22.66
N GLU A 198 -25.66 49.03 -23.46
CA GLU A 198 -25.20 50.36 -23.08
C GLU A 198 -26.40 51.26 -22.73
N PHE A 199 -26.69 51.43 -21.45
CA PHE A 199 -27.64 52.42 -20.96
C PHE A 199 -26.96 53.78 -21.04
N VAL A 200 -27.33 54.59 -22.03
CA VAL A 200 -26.84 55.97 -22.18
C VAL A 200 -27.40 56.80 -21.02
N ASP A 201 -26.60 56.98 -19.97
CA ASP A 201 -26.88 57.93 -18.90
C ASP A 201 -26.02 59.18 -19.16
N GLU A 202 -26.60 60.12 -19.90
CA GLU A 202 -25.98 61.41 -20.21
C GLU A 202 -25.83 62.23 -18.91
N PRO A 203 -24.60 62.61 -18.50
CA PRO A 203 -24.41 63.36 -17.27
C PRO A 203 -24.91 64.81 -17.43
N PRO A 204 -25.57 65.40 -16.41
CA PRO A 204 -26.06 66.78 -16.48
C PRO A 204 -24.87 67.75 -16.59
N GLN A 205 -24.92 68.61 -17.60
CA GLN A 205 -23.91 69.65 -17.85
C GLN A 205 -23.82 70.59 -16.64
N MET A 206 -22.71 70.52 -15.90
CA MET A 206 -22.37 71.55 -14.92
C MET A 206 -21.70 72.71 -15.64
N GLU A 207 -22.40 73.84 -15.71
CA GLU A 207 -21.90 75.13 -16.17
C GLU A 207 -20.63 75.55 -15.40
N ALA A 208 -19.50 75.59 -16.08
CA ALA A 208 -18.30 76.26 -15.59
C ALA A 208 -18.42 77.77 -15.82
N LYS A 209 -18.76 78.53 -14.77
CA LYS A 209 -18.60 79.99 -14.76
C LYS A 209 -17.14 80.37 -14.48
N VAL A 210 -16.41 80.79 -15.51
CA VAL A 210 -15.31 81.77 -15.46
C VAL A 210 -15.21 82.36 -16.88
N GLY A 211 -15.33 83.63 -17.20
CA GLY A 211 -15.58 84.89 -16.49
C GLY A 211 -15.43 85.97 -17.57
N GLU A 212 -16.16 87.08 -17.47
CA GLU A 212 -15.76 88.30 -18.16
C GLU A 212 -16.04 89.49 -17.24
N ALA A 213 -14.93 90.08 -16.77
CA ALA A 213 -14.90 91.36 -16.10
C ALA A 213 -14.96 92.45 -17.17
N ALA A 214 -15.87 93.40 -17.01
CA ALA A 214 -15.90 94.61 -17.82
C ALA A 214 -14.92 95.65 -17.22
N GLY A 215 -14.05 96.21 -18.07
CA GLY A 215 -13.25 97.40 -17.76
C GLY A 215 -11.81 97.31 -18.19
#